data_AF-A0A1H0WS99-F1
#
_entry.id   AF-A0A1H0WS99-F1
#
_cell.length_a   1.000
_cell.length_b   1.000
_cell.length_c   1.000
_cell.angle_alpha   90.00
_cell.angle_beta   90.00
_cell.angle_gamma   90.00
#
_symmetry.space_group_name_H-M   'P 1'
#
loop_
_entity.id
_entity.type
_entity.pdbx_description
1 polymer ?
#
loop_
_entity_poly.entity_id
_entity_poly.type
_entity_poly.pdbx_seq_one_letter_code
_entity_poly.pdbx_strand_id
1 'polypeptide(L)'
;MAVELRSHLPIERQARVIGATWLDQQLIGGGTGIGTLGFGSEVRNALQQRSDFLVDQGLAERRGQRVILARNLLATLRDRELATAGKAIAAQTGLAHRPLADGERVGGVYRKSIRLASGRFAMLDDGMGFSLVPWRPVIEQRLGQQLSAVVQGSSVSWQLGRQRGMSI
;
A
#
# COMPACT_ATOMS: atom_id res chain seq x y z
N MET A 1 23.84 15.32 -2.78
CA MET A 1 23.20 14.24 -3.57
C MET A 1 22.15 13.59 -2.69
N ALA A 2 20.86 13.70 -3.05
CA ALA A 2 19.79 13.07 -2.28
C ALA A 2 19.49 11.69 -2.88
N VAL A 3 19.66 10.63 -2.08
CA VAL A 3 19.21 9.28 -2.46
C VAL A 3 17.73 9.21 -2.12
N GLU A 4 16.86 9.23 -3.13
CA GLU A 4 15.43 9.05 -2.94
C GLU A 4 15.12 7.55 -2.93
N LEU A 5 14.88 6.98 -1.75
CA LEU A 5 14.45 5.60 -1.60
C LEU A 5 12.98 5.47 -2.05
N ARG A 6 12.77 5.24 -3.35
CA ARG A 6 11.43 5.17 -3.95
C ARG A 6 10.69 3.86 -3.67
N SER A 7 11.40 2.81 -3.29
CA SER A 7 10.84 1.53 -2.86
C SER A 7 11.80 0.83 -1.90
N HIS A 8 11.26 0.16 -0.89
CA HIS A 8 12.02 -0.62 0.10
C HIS A 8 12.13 -2.10 -0.29
N LEU A 9 11.48 -2.51 -1.38
CA LEU A 9 11.56 -3.86 -1.93
C LEU A 9 12.58 -3.88 -3.09
N PRO A 10 13.49 -4.86 -3.14
CA PRO A 10 14.30 -5.13 -4.33
C PRO A 10 13.43 -5.24 -5.59
N ILE A 11 13.97 -4.85 -6.74
CA ILE A 11 13.19 -4.71 -7.98
C ILE A 11 12.57 -6.04 -8.42
N GLU A 12 13.25 -7.15 -8.15
CA GLU A 12 12.79 -8.52 -8.43
C GLU A 12 11.58 -8.91 -7.56
N ARG A 13 11.56 -8.45 -6.31
CA ARG A 13 10.42 -8.66 -5.41
C ARG A 13 9.22 -7.83 -5.85
N GLN A 14 9.44 -6.60 -6.32
CA GLN A 14 8.37 -5.75 -6.85
C GLN A 14 7.67 -6.40 -8.05
N ALA A 15 8.41 -7.12 -8.90
CA ALA A 15 7.84 -7.78 -10.07
C ALA A 15 6.77 -8.84 -9.72
N ARG A 16 6.87 -9.49 -8.55
CA ARG A 16 6.08 -10.69 -8.20
C ARG A 16 5.17 -10.53 -6.99
N VAL A 17 5.23 -9.41 -6.27
CA VAL A 17 4.45 -9.21 -5.04
C VAL A 17 2.99 -8.86 -5.35
N ILE A 18 2.07 -9.39 -4.54
CA ILE A 18 0.67 -8.94 -4.53
C ILE A 18 0.61 -7.62 -3.73
N GLY A 19 0.69 -6.50 -4.45
CA GLY A 19 0.64 -5.15 -3.90
C GLY A 19 1.02 -4.12 -4.96
N ALA A 20 0.60 -2.87 -4.79
CA ALA A 20 0.95 -1.80 -5.70
C ALA A 20 2.43 -1.43 -5.52
N THR A 21 3.17 -1.31 -6.61
CA THR A 21 4.62 -1.09 -6.62
C THR A 21 4.99 0.08 -7.52
N TRP A 22 6.27 0.49 -7.46
CA TRP A 22 6.78 1.51 -8.38
C TRP A 22 6.74 1.04 -9.85
N LEU A 23 6.88 -0.27 -10.11
CA LEU A 23 6.75 -0.83 -11.46
C LEU A 23 5.38 -0.56 -12.07
N ASP A 24 4.30 -0.61 -11.27
CA ASP A 24 2.94 -0.34 -11.75
C ASP A 24 2.79 1.13 -12.19
N GLN A 25 3.40 2.06 -11.45
CA GLN A 25 3.45 3.48 -11.83
C GLN A 25 4.21 3.69 -13.14
N GLN A 26 5.31 2.97 -13.35
CA GLN A 26 6.06 3.01 -14.61
C GLN A 26 5.26 2.44 -15.78
N LEU A 27 4.53 1.34 -15.58
CA LEU A 27 3.66 0.77 -16.62
C LEU A 27 2.54 1.74 -17.02
N ILE A 28 1.96 2.47 -16.05
CA ILE A 28 0.95 3.51 -16.31
C ILE A 28 1.58 4.70 -17.07
N GLY A 29 2.78 5.12 -16.67
CA GLY A 29 3.52 6.23 -17.29
C GLY A 29 4.26 5.87 -18.59
N GLY A 30 4.06 4.68 -19.14
CA GLY A 30 4.68 4.22 -20.39
C GLY A 30 6.18 3.95 -20.32
N GLY A 31 6.77 3.82 -19.12
CA GLY A 31 8.19 3.55 -18.94
C GLY A 31 9.12 4.71 -19.36
N THR A 32 8.59 5.93 -19.40
CA THR A 32 9.35 7.12 -19.79
C THR A 32 10.51 7.38 -18.80
N GLY A 33 11.73 7.57 -19.33
CA GLY A 33 12.93 7.84 -18.53
C GLY A 33 13.76 6.63 -18.11
N ILE A 34 13.43 5.41 -18.56
CA ILE A 34 14.21 4.19 -18.26
C ILE A 34 15.32 4.00 -19.33
N GLY A 35 16.58 4.23 -18.93
CA GLY A 35 17.76 4.13 -19.81
C GLY A 35 17.99 2.74 -20.41
N THR A 36 18.68 2.64 -21.55
CA THR A 36 18.86 1.39 -22.32
C THR A 36 19.91 0.43 -21.80
N LEU A 37 20.86 0.90 -21.01
CA LEU A 37 22.04 0.14 -20.57
C LEU A 37 22.11 0.07 -19.04
N GLY A 38 22.80 -0.96 -18.51
CA GLY A 38 23.00 -1.15 -17.07
C GLY A 38 21.68 -1.39 -16.31
N PHE A 39 21.49 -0.68 -15.20
CA PHE A 39 20.29 -0.76 -14.34
C PHE A 39 18.96 -0.59 -15.12
N GLY A 40 18.95 0.16 -16.22
CA GLY A 40 17.75 0.30 -17.04
C GLY A 40 17.31 -0.98 -17.75
N SER A 41 18.23 -1.90 -18.05
CA SER A 41 17.90 -3.23 -18.58
C SER A 41 17.25 -4.14 -17.53
N GLU A 42 17.73 -4.07 -16.29
CA GLU A 42 17.16 -4.77 -15.14
C GLU A 42 15.73 -4.28 -14.84
N VAL A 43 15.52 -2.96 -14.90
CA VAL A 43 14.18 -2.38 -14.75
C VAL A 43 13.24 -2.83 -15.88
N ARG A 44 13.68 -2.91 -17.14
CA ARG A 44 12.84 -3.45 -18.22
C ARG A 44 12.46 -4.91 -18.00
N ASN A 45 13.42 -5.73 -17.57
CA ASN A 45 13.17 -7.12 -17.25
C ASN A 45 12.14 -7.24 -16.11
N ALA A 46 12.25 -6.40 -15.09
CA ALA A 46 11.29 -6.34 -14.00
C ALA A 46 9.91 -5.84 -14.46
N LEU A 47 9.83 -4.86 -15.37
CA LEU A 47 8.56 -4.39 -15.95
C LEU A 47 7.88 -5.46 -16.80
N GLN A 48 8.67 -6.22 -17.55
CA GLN A 48 8.15 -7.34 -18.34
C GLN A 48 7.60 -8.43 -17.41
N GLN A 49 8.40 -8.87 -16.42
CA GLN A 49 7.95 -9.84 -15.41
C GLN A 49 6.70 -9.35 -14.66
N ARG A 50 6.66 -8.05 -14.32
CA ARG A 50 5.50 -7.44 -13.67
C ARG A 50 4.27 -7.46 -14.56
N SER A 51 4.43 -7.14 -15.85
CA SER A 51 3.33 -7.18 -16.81
C SER A 51 2.75 -8.58 -16.94
N ASP A 52 3.61 -9.59 -17.05
CA ASP A 52 3.19 -10.99 -17.13
C ASP A 52 2.49 -11.44 -15.84
N PHE A 53 3.03 -11.07 -14.67
CA PHE A 53 2.35 -11.28 -13.39
C PHE A 53 0.97 -10.62 -13.34
N LEU A 54 0.83 -9.37 -13.80
CA LEU A 54 -0.47 -8.69 -13.82
C LEU A 54 -1.46 -9.36 -14.78
N VAL A 55 -1.00 -9.91 -15.91
CA VAL A 55 -1.83 -10.69 -16.82
C VAL A 55 -2.32 -11.96 -16.13
N ASP A 56 -1.42 -12.71 -15.48
CA ASP A 56 -1.77 -13.93 -14.73
C ASP A 56 -2.76 -13.64 -13.59
N GLN A 57 -2.70 -12.44 -13.01
CA GLN A 57 -3.60 -11.99 -11.95
C GLN A 57 -4.95 -11.45 -12.46
N GLY A 58 -5.17 -11.42 -13.79
CA GLY A 58 -6.36 -10.85 -14.44
C GLY A 58 -6.44 -9.32 -14.32
N LEU A 59 -5.33 -8.66 -14.03
CA LEU A 59 -5.21 -7.21 -13.83
C LEU A 59 -4.60 -6.49 -15.04
N ALA A 60 -4.19 -7.25 -16.05
CA ALA A 60 -3.78 -6.73 -17.35
C ALA A 60 -4.19 -7.72 -18.46
N GLU A 61 -4.28 -7.22 -19.69
CA GLU A 61 -4.56 -8.01 -20.90
C GLU A 61 -3.48 -7.73 -21.93
N ARG A 62 -2.93 -8.78 -22.56
CA ARG A 62 -1.95 -8.63 -23.65
C ARG A 62 -2.69 -8.54 -24.98
N ARG A 63 -2.57 -7.40 -25.67
CA ARG A 63 -3.08 -7.19 -27.03
C ARG A 63 -1.92 -6.97 -27.99
N GLY A 64 -1.48 -8.06 -28.63
CA GLY A 64 -0.28 -8.05 -29.46
C GLY A 64 0.95 -7.63 -28.64
N GLN A 65 1.62 -6.56 -29.07
CA GLN A 65 2.78 -6.01 -28.36
C GLN A 65 2.43 -5.09 -27.18
N ARG A 66 1.15 -4.71 -27.01
CA ARG A 66 0.72 -3.80 -25.95
C ARG A 66 0.14 -4.57 -24.76
N VAL A 67 0.38 -4.05 -23.56
CA VAL A 67 -0.25 -4.52 -22.32
C VAL A 67 -1.26 -3.47 -21.90
N ILE A 68 -2.53 -3.88 -21.75
CA ILE A 68 -3.62 -3.02 -21.31
C ILE A 68 -3.87 -3.29 -19.83
N LEU A 69 -3.66 -2.28 -19.00
CA LEU A 69 -3.85 -2.38 -17.55
C LEU A 69 -5.33 -2.20 -17.18
N ALA A 70 -5.78 -2.86 -16.11
CA ALA A 70 -7.10 -2.65 -15.54
C ALA A 70 -7.27 -1.20 -15.05
N ARG A 71 -8.47 -0.62 -15.24
CA ARG A 71 -8.78 0.78 -14.91
C ARG A 71 -8.49 1.17 -13.44
N ASN A 72 -8.61 0.23 -12.51
CA ASN A 72 -8.39 0.44 -11.07
C ASN A 72 -7.19 -0.37 -10.53
N LEU A 73 -6.19 -0.66 -11.38
CA LEU A 73 -5.05 -1.54 -11.07
C LEU A 73 -4.46 -1.31 -9.67
N LEU A 74 -4.08 -0.07 -9.36
CA LEU A 74 -3.40 0.26 -8.11
C LEU A 74 -4.29 0.04 -6.88
N ALA A 75 -5.57 0.42 -6.97
CA ALA A 75 -6.53 0.20 -5.90
C ALA A 75 -6.74 -1.30 -5.67
N THR A 76 -6.97 -2.07 -6.73
CA THR A 76 -7.18 -3.52 -6.63
C THR A 76 -5.95 -4.24 -6.08
N LEU A 77 -4.74 -3.87 -6.50
CA LEU A 77 -3.51 -4.45 -5.96
C LEU A 77 -3.34 -4.16 -4.46
N ARG A 78 -3.61 -2.91 -4.05
CA ARG A 78 -3.57 -2.50 -2.65
C ARG A 78 -4.58 -3.29 -1.82
N ASP A 79 -5.81 -3.43 -2.30
CA ASP A 79 -6.86 -4.13 -1.55
C ASP A 79 -6.53 -5.63 -1.39
N ARG A 80 -5.95 -6.27 -2.42
CA ARG A 80 -5.46 -7.65 -2.34
C ARG A 80 -4.30 -7.79 -1.35
N GLU A 81 -3.39 -6.82 -1.33
CA GLU A 81 -2.28 -6.79 -0.37
C GLU A 81 -2.79 -6.63 1.07
N LEU A 82 -3.71 -5.69 1.31
CA LEU A 82 -4.30 -5.46 2.63
C LEU A 82 -5.11 -6.66 3.10
N ALA A 83 -5.85 -7.34 2.21
CA ALA A 83 -6.54 -8.58 2.56
C ALA A 83 -5.55 -9.68 2.98
N THR A 84 -4.42 -9.80 2.29
CA THR A 84 -3.38 -10.80 2.61
C THR A 84 -2.68 -10.47 3.93
N ALA A 85 -2.25 -9.22 4.11
CA ALA A 85 -1.63 -8.75 5.34
C ALA A 85 -2.59 -8.85 6.54
N GLY A 86 -3.86 -8.50 6.33
CA GLY A 86 -4.91 -8.61 7.33
C GLY A 86 -5.13 -10.05 7.79
N LYS A 87 -5.19 -11.02 6.87
CA LYS A 87 -5.27 -12.45 7.22
C LYS A 87 -4.06 -12.91 8.05
N ALA A 88 -2.86 -12.50 7.65
CA ALA A 88 -1.63 -12.86 8.38
C ALA A 88 -1.60 -12.28 9.80
N ILE A 89 -2.00 -11.02 9.98
CA ILE A 89 -2.08 -10.39 11.30
C ILE A 89 -3.16 -11.06 12.15
N ALA A 90 -4.35 -11.30 11.58
CA ALA A 90 -5.44 -11.97 12.28
C ALA A 90 -5.04 -13.35 12.79
N ALA A 91 -4.31 -14.13 11.98
CA ALA A 91 -3.78 -15.43 12.39
C ALA A 91 -2.76 -15.34 13.55
N GLN A 92 -2.02 -14.23 13.65
CA GLN A 92 -1.02 -14.02 14.69
C GLN A 92 -1.59 -13.43 15.99
N THR A 93 -2.58 -12.54 15.89
CA THR A 93 -3.11 -11.79 17.04
C THR A 93 -4.46 -12.29 17.52
N GLY A 94 -5.17 -13.09 16.73
CA GLY A 94 -6.56 -13.49 16.97
C GLY A 94 -7.59 -12.39 16.72
N LEU A 95 -7.17 -11.17 16.34
CA LEU A 95 -8.08 -10.05 16.06
C LEU A 95 -8.69 -10.19 14.66
N ALA A 96 -9.98 -9.88 14.52
CA ALA A 96 -10.64 -9.90 13.23
C ALA A 96 -10.17 -8.74 12.33
N HIS A 97 -9.77 -9.03 11.09
CA HIS A 97 -9.45 -7.97 10.13
C HIS A 97 -10.73 -7.34 9.57
N ARG A 98 -10.83 -6.02 9.69
CA ARG A 98 -11.94 -5.19 9.18
C ARG A 98 -11.45 -4.42 7.95
N PRO A 99 -11.74 -4.91 6.73
CA PRO A 99 -11.38 -4.19 5.50
C PRO A 99 -12.13 -2.85 5.45
N LEU A 100 -11.49 -1.84 4.87
CA LEU A 100 -12.05 -0.49 4.78
C LEU A 100 -12.53 -0.20 3.37
N ALA A 101 -13.69 0.41 3.26
CA ALA A 101 -14.18 1.00 2.03
C ALA A 101 -13.78 2.48 1.90
N ASP A 102 -13.77 3.00 0.68
CA ASP A 102 -13.59 4.42 0.45
C ASP A 102 -14.73 5.23 1.10
N GLY A 103 -14.37 6.32 1.77
CA GLY A 103 -15.30 7.17 2.53
C GLY A 103 -15.57 6.69 3.95
N GLU A 104 -15.08 5.49 4.32
CA GLU A 104 -15.34 4.92 5.64
C GLU A 104 -14.54 5.65 6.73
N ARG A 105 -15.23 5.93 7.85
CA ARG A 105 -14.61 6.46 9.07
C ARG A 105 -14.28 5.30 9.98
N VAL A 106 -13.01 5.19 10.35
CA VAL A 106 -12.51 4.18 11.29
C VAL A 106 -11.88 4.84 12.50
N GLY A 107 -12.07 4.25 13.67
CA GLY A 107 -11.46 4.68 14.91
C GLY A 107 -10.87 3.51 15.67
N GLY A 108 -9.79 3.76 16.40
CA GLY A 108 -9.13 2.74 17.21
C GLY A 108 -7.81 3.20 17.78
N VAL A 109 -7.22 2.37 18.63
CA VAL A 109 -5.90 2.59 19.21
C VAL A 109 -4.87 2.29 18.15
N TYR A 110 -3.98 3.25 17.88
CA TYR A 110 -2.88 3.03 16.96
C TYR A 110 -1.83 2.10 17.60
N ARG A 111 -1.78 0.84 17.15
CA ARG A 111 -0.94 -0.20 17.76
C ARG A 111 0.46 -0.30 17.16
N LYS A 112 0.56 -0.17 15.85
CA LYS A 112 1.82 -0.29 15.10
C LYS A 112 1.68 0.21 13.67
N SER A 113 2.79 0.57 13.05
CA SER A 113 2.86 0.73 11.59
C SER A 113 3.42 -0.53 10.93
N ILE A 114 2.94 -0.82 9.73
CA ILE A 114 3.38 -1.95 8.90
C ILE A 114 3.82 -1.39 7.55
N ARG A 115 4.96 -1.87 7.03
CA ARG A 115 5.41 -1.55 5.67
C ARG A 115 4.96 -2.66 4.73
N LEU A 116 4.26 -2.27 3.69
CA LEU A 116 3.75 -3.11 2.60
C LEU A 116 4.27 -2.54 1.28
N ALA A 117 4.21 -3.31 0.19
CA ALA A 117 4.61 -2.86 -1.13
C ALA A 117 3.87 -1.56 -1.53
N SER A 118 2.57 -1.49 -1.25
CA SER A 118 1.73 -0.31 -1.53
C SER A 118 2.00 0.89 -0.63
N GLY A 119 2.90 0.78 0.36
CA GLY A 119 3.26 1.86 1.27
C GLY A 119 3.18 1.48 2.75
N ARG A 120 3.19 2.49 3.62
CA ARG A 120 3.10 2.30 5.08
C ARG A 120 1.65 2.41 5.53
N PHE A 121 1.22 1.50 6.39
CA PHE A 121 -0.12 1.47 6.96
C PHE A 121 -0.06 1.47 8.49
N ALA A 122 -1.02 2.13 9.12
CA ALA A 122 -1.26 2.09 10.55
C ALA A 122 -2.30 1.02 10.87
N MET A 123 -2.02 0.19 11.87
CA MET A 123 -2.98 -0.73 12.44
C MET A 123 -3.76 0.01 13.55
N LEU A 124 -5.05 0.23 13.32
CA LEU A 124 -5.98 0.71 14.34
C LEU A 124 -6.73 -0.48 14.90
N ASP A 125 -6.71 -0.61 16.22
CA ASP A 125 -7.39 -1.66 16.98
C ASP A 125 -8.57 -1.05 17.73
N ASP A 126 -9.79 -1.51 17.44
CA ASP A 126 -11.02 -1.03 18.06
C ASP A 126 -11.48 -1.88 19.25
N GLY A 127 -10.67 -2.86 19.67
CA GLY A 127 -10.96 -3.80 20.73
C GLY A 127 -11.74 -5.04 20.29
N MET A 128 -12.38 -5.02 19.12
CA MET A 128 -13.11 -6.17 18.55
C MET A 128 -12.44 -6.69 17.27
N GLY A 129 -11.67 -5.85 16.61
CA GLY A 129 -10.92 -6.15 15.41
C GLY A 129 -9.91 -5.05 15.12
N PHE A 130 -9.32 -5.12 13.94
CA PHE A 130 -8.39 -4.10 13.50
C PHE A 130 -8.58 -3.76 12.03
N SER A 131 -8.22 -2.53 11.70
CA SER A 131 -8.17 -2.04 10.33
C SER A 131 -6.79 -1.50 9.98
N LEU A 132 -6.43 -1.64 8.70
CA LEU A 132 -5.20 -1.10 8.15
C LEU A 132 -5.51 0.19 7.39
N VAL A 133 -5.02 1.31 7.90
CA VAL A 133 -5.27 2.66 7.37
C VAL A 133 -3.98 3.21 6.77
N PRO A 134 -3.99 3.92 5.62
CA PRO A 134 -2.79 4.58 5.11
C PRO A 134 -2.10 5.43 6.19
N TRP A 135 -0.81 5.26 6.39
CA TRP A 135 -0.07 5.98 7.44
C TRP A 135 0.32 7.39 6.97
N ARG A 136 0.34 8.37 7.89
CA ARG A 136 0.89 9.71 7.64
C ARG A 136 1.84 10.14 8.77
N PRO A 137 2.83 11.01 8.49
CA PRO A 137 3.78 11.49 9.52
C PRO A 137 3.10 12.09 10.76
N VAL A 138 1.92 12.70 10.60
CA VAL A 138 1.16 13.32 11.70
C VAL A 138 0.79 12.34 12.83
N ILE A 139 0.77 11.03 12.56
CA ILE A 139 0.48 9.99 13.57
C ILE A 139 1.72 9.27 14.09
N GLU A 140 2.93 9.65 13.66
CA GLU A 140 4.17 8.95 14.03
C GLU A 140 4.35 8.83 15.55
N GLN A 141 4.15 9.93 16.27
CA GLN A 141 4.30 10.02 17.73
C GLN A 141 3.01 9.65 18.50
N ARG A 142 1.99 9.14 17.81
CA ARG A 142 0.66 8.87 18.39
C ARG A 142 0.45 7.39 18.72
N LEU A 143 1.53 6.62 18.81
CA LEU A 143 1.48 5.21 19.17
C LEU A 143 0.79 5.02 20.53
N GLY A 144 -0.14 4.09 20.61
CA GLY A 144 -0.95 3.83 21.80
C GLY A 144 -2.09 4.82 22.05
N GLN A 145 -2.26 5.85 21.21
CA GLN A 145 -3.36 6.82 21.35
C GLN A 145 -4.58 6.39 20.54
N GLN A 146 -5.77 6.78 21.01
CA GLN A 146 -7.02 6.64 20.27
C GLN A 146 -7.04 7.65 19.12
N LEU A 147 -7.13 7.15 17.89
CA LEU A 147 -7.17 7.96 16.68
C LEU A 147 -8.44 7.65 15.88
N SER A 148 -8.81 8.58 15.00
CA SER A 148 -9.81 8.31 13.97
C SER A 148 -9.30 8.79 12.62
N ALA A 149 -9.71 8.10 11.56
CA ALA A 149 -9.33 8.38 10.20
C ALA A 149 -10.54 8.24 9.28
N VAL A 150 -10.56 9.05 8.22
CA VAL A 150 -11.47 8.86 7.09
C VAL A 150 -10.62 8.54 5.88
N VAL A 151 -10.86 7.38 5.27
CA VAL A 151 -10.14 6.93 4.06
C VAL A 151 -10.81 7.51 2.83
N GLN A 152 -10.03 8.08 1.91
CA GLN A 152 -10.50 8.64 0.64
C GLN A 152 -9.59 8.16 -0.48
N GLY A 153 -9.88 6.99 -1.07
CA GLY A 153 -9.04 6.39 -2.09
C GLY A 153 -7.66 6.09 -1.54
N SER A 154 -6.63 6.69 -2.14
CA SER A 154 -5.23 6.61 -1.69
C SER A 154 -4.89 7.57 -0.54
N SER A 155 -5.79 8.49 -0.20
CA SER A 155 -5.56 9.52 0.81
C SER A 155 -6.29 9.22 2.11
N VAL A 156 -5.84 9.86 3.19
CA VAL A 156 -6.46 9.72 4.51
C VAL A 156 -6.46 11.06 5.23
N SER A 157 -7.60 11.36 5.85
CA SER A 157 -7.75 12.47 6.78
C SER A 157 -7.74 11.94 8.20
N TRP A 158 -6.73 12.33 8.98
CA TRP A 158 -6.60 11.94 10.38
C TRP A 158 -7.28 12.96 11.28
N GLN A 159 -8.21 12.49 12.10
CA GLN A 159 -8.83 13.23 13.18
C GLN A 159 -8.13 12.83 14.48
N LEU A 160 -7.17 13.65 14.86
CA LEU A 160 -6.46 13.50 16.13
C LEU A 160 -7.36 14.06 17.22
N GLY A 161 -7.90 13.19 18.07
CA GLY A 161 -8.66 13.64 19.25
C GLY A 161 -7.81 14.65 20.02
N ARG A 162 -8.42 15.79 20.41
CA ARG A 162 -7.77 16.80 21.25
C ARG A 162 -7.18 16.08 22.47
N GLN A 163 -5.87 16.15 22.67
CA GLN A 163 -5.30 15.89 23.98
C GLN A 163 -6.04 16.83 24.94
N ARG A 164 -6.89 16.26 25.81
CA ARG A 164 -7.18 16.91 27.08
C ARG A 164 -5.85 16.96 27.81
N GLY A 165 -5.08 18.03 27.57
CA GLY A 165 -4.05 18.44 28.50
C GLY A 165 -4.78 18.64 29.82
N MET A 166 -4.45 17.83 30.81
CA MET A 166 -4.70 18.19 32.19
C MET A 166 -3.91 19.47 32.43
N SER A 167 -4.62 20.59 32.52
CA SER A 167 -4.11 21.76 33.21
C SER A 167 -4.03 21.40 34.68
N ILE A 168 -2.82 21.36 35.24
CA ILE A 168 -2.58 21.56 36.67
C ILE A 168 -1.92 22.93 36.77
#